data_AF-A0A2W4MNQ4-F1
#
_entry.id   AF-A0A2W4MNQ4-F1
#
_cell.length_a   1.000
_cell.length_b   1.000
_cell.length_c   1.000
_cell.angle_alpha   90.00
_cell.angle_beta   90.00
_cell.angle_gamma   90.00
#
_symmetry.space_group_name_H-M   'P 1'
#
loop_
_entity.id
_entity.type
_entity.pdbx_description
1 polymer ?
#
loop_
_entity_poly.entity_id
_entity_poly.type
_entity_poly.pdbx_seq_one_letter_code
_entity_poly.pdbx_strand_id
1 'polypeptide(L)'
;MNSRLDEPQRIHQRLRLDLVQPLKFNLRLHILSQLALFGGVLLILAIAVTIATPQPSTQRYTLGMAGDERIAERFWQREFNGVEHYRWTNGSSYLNLNEFRGIPLVTLSVRLASPKSAPDAPRDLTLWNVGRPRVRVQVGQSWRVYHILAHPAQLPWQASGVWLFSPTERAAPDDNRAVGVIVSDVTIKPLGERSAPVMWQTLFGLAALTLIYCWSLQLLRPLYAALVSLALGLLLIAIWLTRPAAIEPHIASIWRAGLAGALVLAGVWFVQAAVERRKRNEQRERSALRHAQGALLLLLSVFLGLFALLSLQWRMTQDSPLLFYFAYAIDELGTVPYRDLFEQNLPLTYALYLLVGKLSGYSDTGFRLADLLYLAAIAAATWAFMRRFCGRAAWMGAVLFPVLYLGHGAVAGMQREYLMILPLALA
;
A
#
# COMPACT_ATOMS: atom_id res chain seq x y z
N MET A 1 16.13 -77.47 25.01
CA MET A 1 16.62 -76.66 23.88
C MET A 1 15.70 -75.46 23.71
N ASN A 2 16.30 -74.27 23.65
CA ASN A 2 15.78 -72.98 23.14
C ASN A 2 14.70 -72.21 23.91
N SER A 3 14.99 -71.71 25.12
CA SER A 3 14.15 -70.67 25.76
C SER A 3 14.86 -69.64 26.66
N ARG A 4 16.18 -69.43 26.56
CA ARG A 4 16.95 -68.60 27.52
C ARG A 4 17.74 -67.42 26.94
N LEU A 5 17.46 -66.96 25.71
CA LEU A 5 18.20 -65.85 25.08
C LEU A 5 17.41 -64.54 24.85
N ASP A 6 16.23 -64.37 25.47
CA ASP A 6 15.33 -63.22 25.18
C ASP A 6 15.25 -62.13 26.27
N GLU A 7 15.90 -62.33 27.41
CA GLU A 7 15.75 -61.45 28.57
C GLU A 7 16.40 -60.05 28.43
N PRO A 8 17.62 -59.89 27.86
CA PRO A 8 18.22 -58.55 27.72
C PRO A 8 17.51 -57.68 26.68
N GLN A 9 16.88 -58.27 25.66
CA GLN A 9 16.11 -57.50 24.66
C GLN A 9 14.80 -56.94 25.22
N ARG A 10 14.13 -57.66 26.13
CA ARG A 10 12.91 -57.17 26.80
C ARG A 10 13.19 -56.02 27.75
N ILE A 11 14.32 -56.05 28.47
CA ILE A 11 14.74 -54.98 29.37
C ILE A 11 15.03 -53.70 28.57
N HIS A 12 15.71 -53.82 27.42
CA HIS A 12 15.96 -52.67 26.56
C HIS A 12 14.69 -52.10 25.90
N GLN A 13 13.71 -52.94 25.55
CA GLN A 13 12.43 -52.45 25.03
C GLN A 13 11.59 -51.73 26.09
N ARG A 14 11.54 -52.22 27.33
CA ARG A 14 10.80 -51.56 28.43
C ARG A 14 11.41 -50.22 28.81
N LEU A 15 12.73 -50.15 28.98
CA LEU A 15 13.42 -48.89 29.28
C LEU A 15 13.22 -47.83 28.18
N ARG A 16 13.08 -48.26 26.92
CA ARG A 16 12.85 -47.34 25.79
C ARG A 16 11.41 -46.81 25.74
N LEU A 17 10.44 -47.56 26.25
CA LEU A 17 9.03 -47.14 26.30
C LEU A 17 8.79 -46.17 27.47
N ASP A 18 9.35 -46.46 28.64
CA ASP A 18 9.11 -45.69 29.86
C ASP A 18 9.83 -44.33 29.89
N LEU A 19 10.98 -44.19 29.23
CA LEU A 19 11.72 -42.92 29.16
C LEU A 19 11.32 -42.01 28.00
N VAL A 20 10.86 -42.57 26.87
CA VAL A 20 10.62 -41.79 25.64
C VAL A 20 9.22 -41.19 25.59
N GLN A 21 8.22 -41.85 26.20
CA GLN A 21 6.86 -41.31 26.25
C GLN A 21 6.71 -40.03 27.10
N PRO A 22 7.21 -39.95 28.35
CA PRO A 22 7.02 -38.75 29.17
C PRO A 22 7.77 -37.53 28.60
N LEU A 23 8.92 -37.74 27.95
CA LEU A 23 9.69 -36.66 27.33
C LEU A 23 8.94 -36.00 26.15
N LYS A 24 8.22 -36.80 25.35
CA LYS A 24 7.40 -36.28 24.24
C LYS A 24 6.16 -35.52 24.72
N PHE A 25 5.60 -35.93 25.85
CA PHE A 25 4.43 -35.27 26.43
C PHE A 25 4.78 -33.89 27.01
N ASN A 26 5.88 -33.81 27.77
CA ASN A 26 6.33 -32.54 28.38
C ASN A 26 6.78 -31.51 27.34
N LEU A 27 7.41 -31.95 26.24
CA LEU A 27 7.81 -31.04 25.16
C LEU A 27 6.58 -30.43 24.45
N ARG A 28 5.51 -31.21 24.24
CA ARG A 28 4.26 -30.69 23.63
C ARG A 28 3.59 -29.65 24.52
N LEU A 29 3.49 -29.91 25.82
CA LEU A 29 2.90 -28.96 26.77
C LEU A 29 3.72 -27.66 26.86
N HIS A 30 5.05 -27.76 26.86
CA HIS A 30 5.93 -26.59 26.92
C HIS A 30 5.84 -25.72 25.64
N ILE A 31 5.69 -26.34 24.48
CA ILE A 31 5.50 -25.58 23.23
C ILE A 31 4.11 -24.93 23.20
N LEU A 32 3.06 -25.63 23.64
CA LEU A 32 1.71 -25.06 23.70
C LEU A 32 1.63 -23.85 24.64
N SER A 33 2.32 -23.87 25.78
CA SER A 33 2.35 -22.73 26.70
C SER A 33 3.12 -21.52 26.14
N GLN A 34 4.25 -21.75 25.46
CA GLN A 34 5.02 -20.70 24.77
C GLN A 34 4.20 -20.02 23.65
N LEU A 35 3.39 -20.80 22.91
CA LEU A 35 2.51 -20.29 21.86
C LEU A 35 1.33 -19.48 22.41
N ALA A 36 0.70 -19.95 23.49
CA ALA A 36 -0.35 -19.20 24.17
C ALA A 36 0.18 -17.85 24.70
N LEU A 37 1.39 -17.84 25.26
CA LEU A 37 2.05 -16.63 25.72
C LEU A 37 2.31 -15.65 24.56
N PHE A 38 2.88 -16.13 23.44
CA PHE A 38 3.20 -15.27 22.30
C PHE A 38 1.95 -14.73 21.60
N GLY A 39 0.93 -15.57 21.39
CA GLY A 39 -0.37 -15.14 20.88
C GLY A 39 -1.05 -14.11 21.80
N GLY A 40 -0.94 -14.30 23.12
CA GLY A 40 -1.41 -13.34 24.11
C GLY A 40 -0.69 -11.99 24.03
N VAL A 41 0.65 -11.99 23.90
CA VAL A 41 1.45 -10.77 23.77
C VAL A 41 1.11 -10.01 22.48
N LEU A 42 0.95 -10.70 21.35
CA LEU A 42 0.55 -10.06 20.08
C LEU A 42 -0.87 -9.48 20.16
N LEU A 43 -1.80 -10.17 20.81
CA LEU A 43 -3.15 -9.66 21.03
C LEU A 43 -3.14 -8.41 21.93
N ILE A 44 -2.36 -8.43 23.01
CA ILE A 44 -2.19 -7.28 23.91
C ILE A 44 -1.54 -6.11 23.18
N LEU A 45 -0.52 -6.34 22.35
CA LEU A 45 0.09 -5.30 21.53
C LEU A 45 -0.90 -4.72 20.52
N ALA A 46 -1.71 -5.56 19.87
CA ALA A 46 -2.76 -5.09 18.96
C ALA A 46 -3.80 -4.21 19.71
N ILE A 47 -4.27 -4.66 20.88
CA ILE A 47 -5.18 -3.87 21.72
C ILE A 47 -4.52 -2.59 22.22
N ALA A 48 -3.27 -2.63 22.66
CA ALA A 48 -2.53 -1.45 23.14
C ALA A 48 -2.35 -0.42 22.02
N VAL A 49 -1.99 -0.86 20.82
CA VAL A 49 -1.89 0.00 19.63
C VAL A 49 -3.25 0.59 19.24
N THR A 50 -4.33 -0.15 19.42
CA THR A 50 -5.72 0.34 19.22
C THR A 50 -6.05 1.49 20.15
N ILE A 51 -5.78 1.28 21.43
CA ILE A 51 -6.05 2.27 22.48
C ILE A 51 -5.11 3.48 22.30
N ALA A 52 -3.89 3.24 21.83
CA ALA A 52 -2.87 4.26 21.63
C ALA A 52 -3.02 5.06 20.33
N THR A 53 -3.86 4.65 19.37
CA THR A 53 -4.19 5.50 18.22
C THR A 53 -5.34 6.44 18.57
N PRO A 54 -5.07 7.72 18.90
CA PRO A 54 -6.13 8.64 19.24
C PRO A 54 -7.09 8.77 18.05
N GLN A 55 -8.39 8.65 18.34
CA GLN A 55 -9.41 9.10 17.39
C GLN A 55 -9.17 10.60 17.18
N PRO A 56 -9.08 11.06 15.92
CA PRO A 56 -8.93 12.49 15.65
C PRO A 56 -10.09 13.21 16.33
N SER A 57 -9.76 14.07 17.28
CA SER A 57 -10.73 14.91 17.95
C SER A 57 -11.11 16.10 17.07
N THR A 58 -12.16 16.81 17.46
CA THR A 58 -12.47 18.09 16.81
C THR A 58 -11.27 19.01 17.02
N GLN A 59 -10.66 19.48 15.93
CA GLN A 59 -9.57 20.45 16.00
C GLN A 59 -10.07 21.82 15.61
N ARG A 60 -9.58 22.83 16.34
CA ARG A 60 -9.87 24.24 16.07
C ARG A 60 -8.56 24.97 15.84
N TYR A 61 -8.50 25.71 14.75
CA TYR A 61 -7.37 26.54 14.36
C TYR A 61 -7.86 27.98 14.25
N THR A 62 -7.17 28.88 14.96
CA THR A 62 -7.36 30.33 14.78
C THR A 62 -6.27 30.81 13.83
N LEU A 63 -6.66 31.24 12.64
CA LEU A 63 -5.72 31.73 11.64
C LEU A 63 -5.12 33.05 12.09
N GLY A 64 -3.82 33.20 11.87
CA GLY A 64 -2.99 34.29 12.38
C GLY A 64 -2.28 33.99 13.71
N MET A 65 -2.56 32.84 14.33
CA MET A 65 -1.86 32.34 15.53
C MET A 65 -0.80 31.29 15.17
N ALA A 66 0.11 30.99 16.10
CA ALA A 66 1.12 29.94 15.90
C ALA A 66 0.48 28.56 15.69
N GLY A 67 0.99 27.79 14.71
CA GLY A 67 0.48 26.46 14.38
C GLY A 67 -0.56 26.45 13.25
N ASP A 68 -1.01 27.62 12.78
CA ASP A 68 -2.00 27.71 11.71
C ASP A 68 -1.41 27.37 10.33
N GLU A 69 -0.10 27.44 10.17
CA GLU A 69 0.63 27.02 8.97
C GLU A 69 0.45 25.54 8.62
N ARG A 70 0.00 24.71 9.58
CA ARG A 70 -0.33 23.30 9.34
C ARG A 70 -1.58 23.12 8.48
N ILE A 71 -2.50 24.08 8.55
CA ILE A 71 -3.79 24.06 7.87
C ILE A 71 -3.88 25.12 6.77
N ALA A 72 -3.33 26.31 6.96
CA ALA A 72 -3.49 27.43 6.05
C ALA A 72 -2.29 27.56 5.09
N GLU A 73 -2.46 27.08 3.86
CA GLU A 73 -1.48 27.22 2.80
C GLU A 73 -1.91 28.31 1.80
N ARG A 74 -0.95 29.08 1.29
CA ARG A 74 -1.19 30.15 0.31
C ARG A 74 -2.18 31.21 0.81
N PHE A 75 -2.01 31.61 2.06
CA PHE A 75 -2.65 32.80 2.62
C PHE A 75 -1.62 33.92 2.73
N TRP A 76 -2.07 35.17 2.78
CA TRP A 76 -1.22 36.28 3.18
C TRP A 76 -0.77 36.13 4.65
N GLN A 77 0.14 37.02 5.05
CA GLN A 77 0.68 37.05 6.40
C GLN A 77 -0.42 37.29 7.45
N ARG A 78 -0.13 36.88 8.69
CA ARG A 78 -1.02 37.03 9.84
C ARG A 78 -1.34 38.50 10.13
N GLU A 79 -2.58 38.77 10.48
CA GLU A 79 -3.06 40.10 10.87
C GLU A 79 -3.96 40.04 12.11
N PHE A 80 -4.18 41.20 12.71
CA PHE A 80 -5.03 41.40 13.89
C PHE A 80 -5.80 42.72 13.74
N ASN A 81 -7.11 42.71 13.95
CA ASN A 81 -7.97 43.90 13.78
C ASN A 81 -8.36 44.55 15.12
N GLY A 82 -7.67 44.22 16.21
CA GLY A 82 -8.04 44.66 17.56
C GLY A 82 -8.98 43.70 18.29
N VAL A 83 -9.61 42.76 17.58
CA VAL A 83 -10.59 41.81 18.14
C VAL A 83 -10.16 40.36 17.93
N GLU A 84 -9.79 39.98 16.70
CA GLU A 84 -9.41 38.61 16.36
C GLU A 84 -8.24 38.56 15.38
N HIS A 85 -7.50 37.45 15.42
CA HIS A 85 -6.46 37.13 14.46
C HIS A 85 -7.08 36.56 13.19
N TYR A 86 -6.48 36.86 12.04
CA TYR A 86 -6.95 36.35 10.75
C TYR A 86 -5.85 36.31 9.70
N ARG A 87 -6.18 35.72 8.55
CA ARG A 87 -5.41 35.81 7.31
C ARG A 87 -6.30 36.16 6.13
N TRP A 88 -5.73 36.88 5.17
CA TRP A 88 -6.36 37.12 3.87
C TRP A 88 -6.09 35.97 2.91
N THR A 89 -7.11 35.58 2.15
CA THR A 89 -6.91 34.74 0.97
C THR A 89 -6.18 35.52 -0.14
N ASN A 90 -5.38 34.82 -0.95
CA ASN A 90 -4.54 35.43 -2.00
C ASN A 90 -5.02 35.12 -3.43
N GLY A 91 -6.30 34.76 -3.57
CA GLY A 91 -6.93 34.36 -4.84
C GLY A 91 -7.01 32.85 -5.06
N SER A 92 -6.08 32.08 -4.49
CA SER A 92 -6.10 30.61 -4.52
C SER A 92 -5.51 30.03 -3.24
N SER A 93 -6.22 30.19 -2.14
CA SER A 93 -5.79 29.71 -0.83
C SER A 93 -6.24 28.27 -0.60
N TYR A 94 -5.57 27.55 0.29
CA TYR A 94 -5.81 26.12 0.49
C TYR A 94 -5.84 25.76 1.98
N LEU A 95 -6.91 25.09 2.39
CA LEU A 95 -7.03 24.51 3.73
C LEU A 95 -6.63 23.03 3.68
N ASN A 96 -5.50 22.71 4.30
CA ASN A 96 -4.91 21.39 4.37
C ASN A 96 -5.60 20.52 5.43
N LEU A 97 -6.13 19.38 5.01
CA LEU A 97 -6.83 18.38 5.81
C LEU A 97 -6.02 17.07 5.95
N ASN A 98 -4.70 17.10 5.77
CA ASN A 98 -3.84 15.91 5.83
C ASN A 98 -3.95 15.15 7.17
N GLU A 99 -4.16 15.84 8.28
CA GLU A 99 -4.35 15.21 9.60
C GLU A 99 -5.62 14.36 9.69
N PHE A 100 -6.59 14.63 8.81
CA PHE A 100 -7.86 13.93 8.73
C PHE A 100 -7.87 12.87 7.60
N ARG A 101 -6.70 12.50 7.07
CA ARG A 101 -6.58 11.47 6.04
C ARG A 101 -7.08 10.11 6.57
N GLY A 102 -7.90 9.44 5.76
CA GLY A 102 -8.55 8.18 6.12
C GLY A 102 -9.84 8.34 6.93
N ILE A 103 -10.31 9.57 7.13
CA ILE A 103 -11.67 9.84 7.62
C ILE A 103 -12.56 10.03 6.39
N PRO A 104 -13.67 9.30 6.27
CA PRO A 104 -14.49 9.33 5.06
C PRO A 104 -15.09 10.71 4.80
N LEU A 105 -15.40 11.47 5.86
CA LEU A 105 -16.07 12.76 5.77
C LEU A 105 -15.66 13.66 6.95
N VAL A 106 -15.50 14.95 6.72
CA VAL A 106 -15.32 15.96 7.77
C VAL A 106 -16.27 17.14 7.55
N THR A 107 -16.74 17.74 8.64
CA THR A 107 -17.36 19.07 8.62
C THR A 107 -16.29 20.10 8.91
N LEU A 108 -16.08 20.99 7.95
CA LEU A 108 -15.22 22.15 8.06
C LEU A 108 -16.10 23.38 8.34
N SER A 109 -15.95 23.98 9.50
CA SER A 109 -16.63 25.23 9.85
C SER A 109 -15.63 26.37 9.73
N VAL A 110 -15.82 27.23 8.72
CA VAL A 110 -14.90 28.33 8.39
C VAL A 110 -15.57 29.66 8.67
N ARG A 111 -14.94 30.50 9.50
CA ARG A 111 -15.43 31.84 9.79
C ARG A 111 -14.82 32.84 8.81
N LEU A 112 -15.68 33.47 8.01
CA LEU A 112 -15.30 34.30 6.86
C LEU A 112 -15.97 35.69 6.93
N ALA A 113 -15.31 36.69 6.36
CA ALA A 113 -15.85 38.02 6.10
C ALA A 113 -15.23 38.61 4.81
N SER A 114 -15.97 39.46 4.10
CA SER A 114 -15.42 40.23 2.98
C SER A 114 -14.76 41.53 3.48
N PRO A 115 -13.75 42.05 2.75
CA PRO A 115 -13.18 43.37 3.04
C PRO A 115 -14.24 44.48 2.99
N LYS A 116 -14.06 45.51 3.82
CA LYS A 116 -14.93 46.69 3.88
C LYS A 116 -14.76 47.66 2.70
N SER A 117 -13.69 47.51 1.93
CA SER A 117 -13.36 48.43 0.83
C SER A 117 -14.29 48.31 -0.39
N ALA A 118 -15.13 47.28 -0.47
CA ALA A 118 -16.13 47.12 -1.50
C ALA A 118 -17.52 47.57 -0.98
N PRO A 119 -18.22 48.50 -1.64
CA PRO A 119 -19.52 49.02 -1.20
C PRO A 119 -20.56 47.88 -1.18
N ASP A 120 -20.90 47.40 0.02
CA ASP A 120 -21.92 46.41 0.42
C ASP A 120 -22.16 45.15 -0.44
N ALA A 121 -21.37 44.94 -1.49
CA ALA A 121 -21.51 43.82 -2.38
C ALA A 121 -20.86 42.58 -1.73
N PRO A 122 -21.62 41.48 -1.54
CA PRO A 122 -21.02 40.22 -1.13
C PRO A 122 -20.01 39.76 -2.18
N ARG A 123 -18.90 39.17 -1.73
CA ARG A 123 -17.88 38.60 -2.62
C ARG A 123 -18.15 37.13 -2.90
N ASP A 124 -18.03 36.75 -4.16
CA ASP A 124 -18.10 35.35 -4.57
C ASP A 124 -16.85 34.60 -4.10
N LEU A 125 -17.05 33.49 -3.40
CA LEU A 125 -16.01 32.54 -3.01
C LEU A 125 -16.36 31.18 -3.63
N THR A 126 -15.45 30.63 -4.41
CA THR A 126 -15.56 29.29 -4.95
C THR A 126 -14.77 28.31 -4.09
N LEU A 127 -15.46 27.37 -3.49
CA LEU A 127 -14.91 26.27 -2.72
C LEU A 127 -14.73 25.05 -3.62
N TRP A 128 -13.58 24.39 -3.53
CA TRP A 128 -13.31 23.20 -4.32
C TRP A 128 -12.55 22.14 -3.53
N ASN A 129 -13.14 20.96 -3.45
CA ASN A 129 -12.51 19.74 -2.94
C ASN A 129 -12.29 18.81 -4.14
N VAL A 130 -11.08 18.28 -4.31
CA VAL A 130 -10.69 17.52 -5.51
C VAL A 130 -11.66 16.35 -5.75
N GLY A 131 -12.15 16.20 -6.98
CA GLY A 131 -13.13 15.17 -7.34
C GLY A 131 -14.59 15.53 -7.01
N ARG A 132 -14.87 16.73 -6.48
CA ARG A 132 -16.23 17.23 -6.26
C ARG A 132 -16.55 18.47 -7.12
N PRO A 133 -17.83 18.73 -7.44
CA PRO A 133 -18.25 19.97 -8.08
C PRO A 133 -17.80 21.19 -7.26
N ARG A 134 -17.44 22.26 -7.96
CA ARG A 134 -17.12 23.55 -7.33
C ARG A 134 -18.40 24.17 -6.77
N VAL A 135 -18.34 24.67 -5.54
CA VAL A 135 -19.46 25.33 -4.87
C VAL A 135 -19.18 26.81 -4.75
N ARG A 136 -20.09 27.66 -5.21
CA ARG A 136 -20.00 29.12 -5.05
C ARG A 136 -20.83 29.58 -3.86
N VAL A 137 -20.25 30.41 -3.00
CA VAL A 137 -20.91 31.04 -1.86
C VAL A 137 -20.64 32.54 -1.87
N GLN A 138 -21.60 33.33 -1.42
CA GLN A 138 -21.47 34.78 -1.29
C GLN A 138 -21.10 35.17 0.13
N VAL A 139 -19.92 35.78 0.29
CA VAL A 139 -19.38 36.20 1.58
C VAL A 139 -19.63 37.70 1.77
N GLY A 140 -20.47 38.06 2.74
CA GLY A 140 -20.73 39.45 3.11
C GLY A 140 -19.67 40.03 4.06
N GLN A 141 -19.79 41.34 4.34
CA GLN A 141 -18.82 42.07 5.19
C GLN A 141 -18.87 41.65 6.67
N SER A 142 -20.03 41.19 7.15
CA SER A 142 -20.15 40.68 8.52
C SER A 142 -19.56 39.28 8.63
N TRP A 143 -18.87 39.02 9.75
CA TRP A 143 -18.40 37.67 10.08
C TRP A 143 -19.54 36.66 10.08
N ARG A 144 -19.38 35.60 9.29
CA ARG A 144 -20.31 34.46 9.24
C ARG A 144 -19.52 33.16 9.26
N VAL A 145 -20.12 32.12 9.84
CA VAL A 145 -19.55 30.76 9.85
C VAL A 145 -20.21 29.95 8.73
N TYR A 146 -19.38 29.39 7.86
CA TYR A 146 -19.80 28.53 6.76
C TYR A 146 -19.44 27.09 7.09
N HIS A 147 -20.43 26.20 7.02
CA HIS A 147 -20.23 24.77 7.24
C HIS A 147 -20.12 24.04 5.90
N ILE A 148 -18.97 23.41 5.68
CA ILE A 148 -18.60 22.76 4.43
C ILE A 148 -18.39 21.28 4.74
N LEU A 149 -19.05 20.42 3.97
CA LEU A 149 -18.75 18.99 3.98
C LEU A 149 -17.60 18.73 3.02
N ALA A 150 -16.50 18.20 3.55
CA ALA A 150 -15.30 17.89 2.77
C ALA A 150 -14.94 16.42 2.92
N HIS A 151 -14.44 15.83 1.83
CA HIS A 151 -13.82 14.52 1.86
C HIS A 151 -12.30 14.74 1.91
N PRO A 152 -11.63 14.46 3.04
CA PRO A 152 -10.18 14.36 3.05
C PRO A 152 -9.82 13.29 2.03
N ALA A 153 -8.96 13.62 1.08
CA ALA A 153 -8.68 12.77 -0.07
C ALA A 153 -8.41 11.31 0.35
N GLN A 154 -9.01 10.37 -0.39
CA GLN A 154 -8.93 8.94 -0.08
C GLN A 154 -7.57 8.35 -0.52
N LEU A 155 -6.91 8.98 -1.49
CA LEU A 155 -5.66 8.51 -2.05
C LEU A 155 -4.48 9.43 -1.64
N PRO A 156 -3.26 8.88 -1.41
CA PRO A 156 -2.10 9.65 -0.91
C PRO A 156 -1.65 10.81 -1.80
N TRP A 157 -1.92 10.69 -3.09
CA TRP A 157 -1.49 11.64 -4.13
C TRP A 157 -2.53 12.73 -4.41
N GLN A 158 -3.75 12.57 -3.90
CA GLN A 158 -4.77 13.61 -3.98
C GLN A 158 -4.57 14.61 -2.84
N ALA A 159 -4.63 15.90 -3.15
CA ALA A 159 -4.57 16.96 -2.16
C ALA A 159 -5.73 16.79 -1.15
N SER A 160 -5.41 16.39 0.08
CA SER A 160 -6.40 16.28 1.17
C SER A 160 -6.73 17.69 1.66
N GLY A 161 -7.73 18.36 1.06
CA GLY A 161 -8.06 19.73 1.47
C GLY A 161 -9.18 20.40 0.71
N VAL A 162 -9.36 21.70 0.98
CA VAL A 162 -10.36 22.56 0.34
C VAL A 162 -9.66 23.79 -0.21
N TRP A 163 -9.77 24.00 -1.51
CA TRP A 163 -9.33 25.22 -2.18
C TRP A 163 -10.39 26.32 -2.03
N LEU A 164 -9.90 27.54 -1.82
CA LEU A 164 -10.66 28.78 -1.68
C LEU A 164 -10.23 29.73 -2.78
N PHE A 165 -11.05 29.83 -3.83
CA PHE A 165 -10.84 30.80 -4.90
C PHE A 165 -11.75 31.99 -4.70
N SER A 166 -11.17 33.17 -4.51
CA SER A 166 -11.94 34.42 -4.39
C SER A 166 -11.33 35.51 -5.27
N PRO A 167 -12.14 36.41 -5.84
CA PRO A 167 -11.64 37.62 -6.48
C PRO A 167 -10.82 38.44 -5.48
N THR A 168 -9.65 38.90 -5.93
CA THR A 168 -8.73 39.69 -5.14
C THR A 168 -8.72 41.14 -5.59
N GLU A 169 -8.67 42.06 -4.63
CA GLU A 169 -8.54 43.51 -4.88
C GLU A 169 -7.46 44.08 -3.97
N ARG A 170 -6.94 45.28 -4.28
CA ARG A 170 -6.01 45.96 -3.37
C ARG A 170 -6.74 46.36 -2.08
N ALA A 171 -6.16 46.02 -0.93
CA ALA A 171 -6.80 46.25 0.37
C ALA A 171 -6.91 47.75 0.71
N ALA A 172 -5.87 48.51 0.36
CA ALA A 172 -5.74 49.95 0.58
C ALA A 172 -4.83 50.57 -0.50
N PRO A 173 -4.85 51.91 -0.71
CA PRO A 173 -3.97 52.57 -1.68
C PRO A 173 -2.47 52.25 -1.50
N ASP A 174 -2.05 52.12 -0.24
CA ASP A 174 -0.65 51.82 0.13
C ASP A 174 -0.38 50.32 0.32
N ASP A 175 -1.41 49.47 0.24
CA ASP A 175 -1.27 48.01 0.34
C ASP A 175 -1.26 47.38 -1.05
N ASN A 176 -0.07 46.97 -1.48
CA ASN A 176 0.14 46.33 -2.79
C ASN A 176 -0.40 44.89 -2.86
N ARG A 177 -0.91 44.32 -1.77
CA ARG A 177 -1.43 42.95 -1.76
C ARG A 177 -2.81 42.90 -2.42
N ALA A 178 -2.98 41.91 -3.28
CA ALA A 178 -4.28 41.53 -3.81
C ALA A 178 -4.96 40.58 -2.80
N VAL A 179 -5.94 41.10 -2.06
CA VAL A 179 -6.61 40.38 -0.96
C VAL A 179 -8.02 39.95 -1.35
N GLY A 180 -8.36 38.71 -1.03
CA GLY A 180 -9.69 38.13 -1.20
C GLY A 180 -10.56 38.26 0.03
N VAL A 181 -11.21 37.17 0.43
CA VAL A 181 -11.93 37.08 1.71
C VAL A 181 -10.98 36.90 2.90
N ILE A 182 -11.43 37.33 4.07
CA ILE A 182 -10.76 37.15 5.36
C ILE A 182 -11.20 35.84 6.00
N VAL A 183 -10.28 35.12 6.62
CA VAL A 183 -10.55 33.88 7.36
C VAL A 183 -9.95 33.98 8.77
N SER A 184 -10.75 33.80 9.82
CA SER A 184 -10.29 33.90 11.22
C SER A 184 -10.27 32.57 11.97
N ASP A 185 -11.35 31.80 11.92
CA ASP A 185 -11.46 30.51 12.62
C ASP A 185 -11.75 29.38 11.64
N VAL A 186 -11.09 28.24 11.85
CA VAL A 186 -11.34 26.99 11.14
C VAL A 186 -11.52 25.87 12.16
N THR A 187 -12.71 25.27 12.21
CA THR A 187 -13.00 24.10 13.05
C THR A 187 -13.24 22.89 12.15
N ILE A 188 -12.47 21.83 12.34
CA ILE A 188 -12.63 20.55 11.63
C ILE A 188 -13.20 19.53 12.61
N LYS A 189 -14.40 19.05 12.29
CA LYS A 189 -15.07 17.97 13.02
C LYS A 189 -15.12 16.73 12.14
N PRO A 190 -14.50 15.60 12.53
CA PRO A 190 -14.66 14.38 11.78
C PRO A 190 -16.09 13.85 11.86
N LEU A 191 -16.64 13.45 10.72
CA LEU A 191 -17.96 12.82 10.59
C LEU A 191 -17.77 11.37 10.18
N GLY A 192 -17.90 10.47 11.15
CA GLY A 192 -17.68 9.04 10.99
C GLY A 192 -16.43 8.57 11.70
N GLU A 193 -16.41 7.29 12.01
CA GLU A 193 -15.22 6.64 12.56
C GLU A 193 -14.13 6.62 11.49
N ARG A 194 -12.87 6.85 11.90
CA ARG A 194 -11.72 6.61 11.03
C ARG A 194 -11.87 5.18 10.53
N SER A 195 -12.09 5.00 9.23
CA SER A 195 -12.48 3.72 8.65
C SER A 195 -11.32 2.75 8.83
N ALA A 196 -11.29 2.04 9.96
CA ALA A 196 -10.13 1.36 10.56
C ALA A 196 -9.15 0.80 9.50
N PRO A 197 -8.21 1.61 8.97
CA PRO A 197 -7.66 1.28 7.67
C PRO A 197 -6.28 0.69 7.90
N VAL A 198 -6.07 -0.50 7.36
CA VAL A 198 -4.75 -1.07 7.04
C VAL A 198 -3.98 -1.63 8.22
N MET A 199 -3.81 -0.92 9.33
CA MET A 199 -3.06 -1.47 10.48
C MET A 199 -3.74 -2.70 11.07
N TRP A 200 -5.07 -2.72 11.08
CA TRP A 200 -5.83 -3.88 11.52
C TRP A 200 -5.76 -5.05 10.55
N GLN A 201 -5.73 -4.78 9.24
CA GLN A 201 -5.60 -5.81 8.23
C GLN A 201 -4.18 -6.39 8.20
N THR A 202 -3.13 -5.57 8.44
CA THR A 202 -1.75 -6.05 8.61
C THR A 202 -1.56 -6.80 9.91
N LEU A 203 -2.08 -6.32 11.04
CA LEU A 203 -2.00 -7.02 12.31
C LEU A 203 -2.80 -8.34 12.29
N PHE A 204 -3.98 -8.35 11.69
CA PHE A 204 -4.78 -9.57 11.52
C PHE A 204 -4.12 -10.53 10.52
N GLY A 205 -3.55 -10.02 9.43
CA GLY A 205 -2.76 -10.82 8.49
C GLY A 205 -1.52 -11.42 9.13
N LEU A 206 -0.77 -10.65 9.92
CA LEU A 206 0.40 -11.12 10.67
C LEU A 206 0.02 -12.13 11.76
N ALA A 207 -1.05 -11.88 12.51
CA ALA A 207 -1.56 -12.82 13.51
C ALA A 207 -2.04 -14.13 12.86
N ALA A 208 -2.74 -14.06 11.73
CA ALA A 208 -3.18 -15.23 10.97
C ALA A 208 -1.98 -16.01 10.40
N LEU A 209 -0.99 -15.33 9.81
CA LEU A 209 0.24 -15.97 9.32
C LEU A 209 1.05 -16.62 10.45
N THR A 210 1.09 -15.98 11.63
CA THR A 210 1.76 -16.52 12.82
C THR A 210 1.00 -17.74 13.37
N LEU A 211 -0.33 -17.70 13.46
CA LEU A 211 -1.15 -18.84 13.86
C LEU A 211 -1.03 -20.01 12.88
N ILE A 212 -1.01 -19.73 11.57
CA ILE A 212 -0.82 -20.74 10.52
C ILE A 212 0.58 -21.36 10.63
N TYR A 213 1.59 -20.55 10.89
CA TYR A 213 2.93 -21.06 11.12
C TYR A 213 3.00 -21.97 12.35
N CYS A 214 2.49 -21.49 13.49
CA CYS A 214 2.45 -22.26 14.72
C CYS A 214 1.64 -23.55 14.57
N TRP A 215 0.58 -23.55 13.77
CA TRP A 215 -0.23 -24.74 13.46
C TRP A 215 0.47 -25.68 12.47
N SER A 216 1.15 -25.15 11.45
CA SER A 216 1.95 -25.92 10.48
C SER A 216 3.12 -26.67 11.12
N LEU A 217 3.64 -26.15 12.24
CA LEU A 217 4.70 -26.76 13.02
C LEU A 217 4.20 -27.90 13.93
N GLN A 218 2.90 -27.98 14.23
CA GLN A 218 2.42 -28.84 15.33
C GLN A 218 1.69 -30.12 14.94
N LEU A 219 1.01 -30.26 13.78
CA LEU A 219 0.05 -31.38 13.69
C LEU A 219 -0.15 -32.19 12.40
N LEU A 220 0.24 -31.78 11.18
CA LEU A 220 -0.13 -32.56 10.00
C LEU A 220 0.97 -32.63 8.93
N ARG A 221 0.94 -33.72 8.16
CA ARG A 221 1.79 -33.97 6.98
C ARG A 221 1.92 -32.69 6.15
N PRO A 222 3.12 -32.40 5.59
CA PRO A 222 3.46 -31.12 4.93
C PRO A 222 2.47 -30.67 3.84
N LEU A 223 1.66 -31.58 3.29
CA LEU A 223 0.61 -31.28 2.32
C LEU A 223 -0.52 -30.40 2.88
N TYR A 224 -0.95 -30.59 4.13
CA TYR A 224 -2.09 -29.86 4.70
C TYR A 224 -1.73 -28.41 5.08
N ALA A 225 -0.51 -28.19 5.58
CA ALA A 225 0.01 -26.85 5.83
C ALA A 225 0.10 -26.01 4.54
N ALA A 226 0.52 -26.64 3.43
CA ALA A 226 0.55 -26.00 2.12
C ALA A 226 -0.87 -25.63 1.64
N LEU A 227 -1.85 -26.53 1.82
CA LEU A 227 -3.25 -26.29 1.42
C LEU A 227 -3.93 -25.18 2.24
N VAL A 228 -3.65 -25.09 3.54
CA VAL A 228 -4.22 -24.05 4.41
C VAL A 228 -3.62 -22.68 4.09
N SER A 229 -2.29 -22.61 3.90
CA SER A 229 -1.63 -21.38 3.46
C SER A 229 -2.13 -20.91 2.09
N LEU A 230 -2.37 -21.85 1.16
CA LEU A 230 -2.99 -21.57 -0.13
C LEU A 230 -4.42 -21.03 0.04
N ALA A 231 -5.27 -21.71 0.82
CA ALA A 231 -6.66 -21.30 1.05
C ALA A 231 -6.76 -19.90 1.69
N LEU A 232 -5.86 -19.58 2.62
CA LEU A 232 -5.85 -18.26 3.26
C LEU A 232 -5.30 -17.18 2.34
N GLY A 233 -4.29 -17.50 1.52
CA GLY A 233 -3.83 -16.62 0.43
C GLY A 233 -4.96 -16.31 -0.55
N LEU A 234 -5.75 -17.32 -0.93
CA LEU A 234 -6.93 -17.17 -1.78
C LEU A 234 -8.04 -16.35 -1.09
N LEU A 235 -8.24 -16.51 0.22
CA LEU A 235 -9.20 -15.71 0.99
C LEU A 235 -8.80 -14.23 1.02
N LEU A 236 -7.53 -13.92 1.26
CA LEU A 236 -7.01 -12.55 1.21
C LEU A 236 -7.17 -11.92 -0.18
N ILE A 237 -6.94 -12.73 -1.23
CA ILE A 237 -7.22 -12.35 -2.63
C ILE A 237 -8.72 -12.08 -2.85
N ALA A 238 -9.61 -12.91 -2.30
CA ALA A 238 -11.06 -12.73 -2.43
C ALA A 238 -11.55 -11.47 -1.68
N ILE A 239 -11.02 -11.19 -0.49
CA ILE A 239 -11.32 -9.95 0.25
C ILE A 239 -10.85 -8.73 -0.56
N TRP A 240 -9.68 -8.81 -1.19
CA TRP A 240 -9.18 -7.75 -2.06
C TRP A 240 -10.08 -7.51 -3.29
N LEU A 241 -10.52 -8.58 -3.96
CA LEU A 241 -11.44 -8.53 -5.10
C LEU A 241 -12.76 -7.80 -4.78
N THR A 242 -13.24 -7.90 -3.55
CA THR A 242 -14.51 -7.27 -3.16
C THR A 242 -14.36 -5.80 -2.74
N ARG A 243 -13.15 -5.32 -2.40
CA ARG A 243 -12.92 -3.95 -1.89
C ARG A 243 -11.58 -3.32 -2.33
N PRO A 244 -11.34 -3.15 -3.65
CA PRO A 244 -10.04 -2.70 -4.16
C PRO A 244 -9.64 -1.27 -3.73
N ALA A 245 -10.60 -0.34 -3.69
CA ALA A 245 -10.36 1.08 -3.37
C ALA A 245 -9.91 1.33 -1.91
N ALA A 246 -10.14 0.37 -1.00
CA ALA A 246 -9.74 0.51 0.40
C ALA A 246 -8.27 0.13 0.67
N ILE A 247 -7.60 -0.50 -0.30
CA ILE A 247 -6.30 -1.16 -0.10
C ILE A 247 -5.17 -0.47 -0.90
N GLU A 248 -5.50 0.23 -2.00
CA GLU A 248 -4.55 0.88 -2.94
C GLU A 248 -3.38 1.68 -2.34
N PRO A 249 -3.56 2.51 -1.29
CA PRO A 249 -2.47 3.32 -0.75
C PRO A 249 -1.39 2.53 0.00
N HIS A 250 -1.69 1.28 0.38
CA HIS A 250 -0.93 0.52 1.39
C HIS A 250 -0.48 -0.86 0.90
N ILE A 251 -0.73 -1.16 -0.37
CA ILE A 251 -0.35 -2.39 -1.07
C ILE A 251 1.12 -2.76 -0.78
N ALA A 252 2.04 -1.81 -0.92
CA ALA A 252 3.47 -2.10 -0.76
C ALA A 252 3.85 -2.58 0.66
N SER A 253 3.21 -2.09 1.73
CA SER A 253 3.57 -2.47 3.11
C SER A 253 2.98 -3.82 3.50
N ILE A 254 1.73 -4.11 3.12
CA ILE A 254 1.08 -5.40 3.35
C ILE A 254 1.81 -6.51 2.59
N TRP A 255 2.17 -6.28 1.33
CA TRP A 255 2.91 -7.28 0.54
C TRP A 255 4.34 -7.46 1.04
N ARG A 256 5.05 -6.39 1.44
CA ARG A 256 6.39 -6.52 2.07
C ARG A 256 6.32 -7.31 3.37
N ALA A 257 5.30 -7.09 4.21
CA ALA A 257 5.11 -7.85 5.44
C ALA A 257 4.76 -9.32 5.16
N GLY A 258 3.89 -9.59 4.20
CA GLY A 258 3.53 -10.95 3.79
C GLY A 258 4.71 -11.71 3.18
N LEU A 259 5.49 -11.06 2.32
CA LEU A 259 6.68 -11.63 1.70
C LEU A 259 7.81 -11.84 2.72
N ALA A 260 8.04 -10.88 3.61
CA ALA A 260 8.99 -11.01 4.72
C ALA A 260 8.58 -12.16 5.65
N GLY A 261 7.28 -12.26 5.97
CA GLY A 261 6.71 -13.38 6.71
C GLY A 261 7.02 -14.71 6.00
N ALA A 262 6.65 -14.84 4.72
CA ALA A 262 6.92 -16.05 3.94
C ALA A 262 8.42 -16.42 3.88
N LEU A 263 9.31 -15.44 3.73
CA LEU A 263 10.76 -15.65 3.71
C LEU A 263 11.32 -16.08 5.07
N VAL A 264 10.86 -15.47 6.17
CA VAL A 264 11.22 -15.88 7.54
C VAL A 264 10.75 -17.31 7.80
N LEU A 265 9.52 -17.64 7.41
CA LEU A 265 8.96 -18.98 7.53
C LEU A 265 9.77 -20.01 6.74
N ALA A 266 10.15 -19.67 5.50
CA ALA A 266 11.02 -20.50 4.68
C ALA A 266 12.42 -20.66 5.29
N GLY A 267 12.98 -19.60 5.87
CA GLY A 267 14.28 -19.60 6.55
C GLY A 267 14.28 -20.45 7.82
N VAL A 268 13.26 -20.33 8.67
CA VAL A 268 13.16 -21.16 9.88
C VAL A 268 12.92 -22.62 9.52
N TRP A 269 12.11 -22.90 8.49
CA TRP A 269 11.96 -24.26 7.97
C TRP A 269 13.29 -24.84 7.48
N PHE A 270 14.11 -24.03 6.80
CA PHE A 270 15.45 -24.44 6.36
C PHE A 270 16.38 -24.75 7.54
N VAL A 271 16.35 -23.94 8.60
CA VAL A 271 17.16 -24.14 9.82
C VAL A 271 16.67 -25.36 10.62
N GLN A 272 15.37 -25.54 10.81
CA GLN A 272 14.82 -26.72 11.49
C GLN A 272 15.12 -28.01 10.72
N ALA A 273 14.94 -28.00 9.39
CA ALA A 273 15.38 -29.11 8.55
C ALA A 273 16.90 -29.34 8.69
N ALA A 274 17.70 -28.28 8.88
CA ALA A 274 19.14 -28.39 9.12
C ALA A 274 19.55 -28.91 10.50
N VAL A 275 18.68 -28.80 11.51
CA VAL A 275 18.90 -29.32 12.87
C VAL A 275 18.42 -30.77 12.99
N GLU A 276 17.30 -31.13 12.33
CA GLU A 276 16.80 -32.52 12.28
C GLU A 276 17.67 -33.44 11.40
N ARG A 277 18.46 -32.87 10.48
CA ARG A 277 19.51 -33.51 9.62
C ARG A 277 20.45 -34.46 10.35
N ARG A 278 20.59 -34.38 11.67
CA ARG A 278 21.65 -35.10 12.41
C ARG A 278 21.35 -36.59 12.66
N LYS A 279 20.19 -37.14 12.24
CA LYS A 279 19.78 -38.51 12.65
C LYS A 279 19.17 -39.47 11.61
N ARG A 280 18.87 -39.14 10.35
CA ARG A 280 18.26 -40.13 9.40
C ARG A 280 18.71 -40.01 7.94
N ASN A 281 18.73 -41.17 7.26
CA ASN A 281 19.18 -41.48 5.91
C ASN A 281 19.13 -40.34 4.86
N GLU A 282 20.31 -39.88 4.44
CA GLU A 282 20.56 -38.75 3.54
C GLU A 282 19.88 -38.84 2.15
N GLN A 283 19.61 -40.04 1.62
CA GLN A 283 19.04 -40.21 0.27
C GLN A 283 17.53 -39.96 0.21
N ARG A 284 16.75 -40.45 1.19
CA ARG A 284 15.29 -40.22 1.23
C ARG A 284 14.99 -38.73 1.49
N GLU A 285 15.85 -38.05 2.25
CA GLU A 285 15.67 -36.64 2.62
C GLU A 285 16.02 -35.66 1.49
N ARG A 286 17.05 -35.94 0.67
CA ARG A 286 17.33 -35.16 -0.55
C ARG A 286 16.14 -35.17 -1.51
N SER A 287 15.42 -36.28 -1.60
CA SER A 287 14.20 -36.36 -2.40
C SER A 287 13.09 -35.50 -1.78
N ALA A 288 12.83 -35.56 -0.47
CA ALA A 288 11.77 -34.77 0.16
C ALA A 288 11.99 -33.26 0.03
N LEU A 289 13.22 -32.77 0.25
CA LEU A 289 13.59 -31.36 0.04
C LEU A 289 13.40 -30.93 -1.41
N ARG A 290 13.73 -31.81 -2.36
CA ARG A 290 13.52 -31.55 -3.78
C ARG A 290 12.05 -31.37 -4.12
N HIS A 291 11.17 -32.16 -3.53
CA HIS A 291 9.72 -32.03 -3.74
C HIS A 291 9.15 -30.79 -3.04
N ALA A 292 9.60 -30.49 -1.80
CA ALA A 292 9.15 -29.31 -1.07
C ALA A 292 9.53 -27.99 -1.78
N GLN A 293 10.77 -27.89 -2.28
CA GLN A 293 11.21 -26.75 -3.09
C GLN A 293 10.38 -26.61 -4.38
N GLY A 294 10.10 -27.73 -5.06
CA GLY A 294 9.25 -27.73 -6.24
C GLY A 294 7.82 -27.27 -5.94
N ALA A 295 7.23 -27.74 -4.84
CA ALA A 295 5.90 -27.33 -4.41
C ALA A 295 5.84 -25.83 -4.06
N LEU A 296 6.85 -25.30 -3.36
CA LEU A 296 6.92 -23.88 -3.05
C LEU A 296 7.02 -23.01 -4.31
N LEU A 297 7.88 -23.41 -5.27
CA LEU A 297 8.01 -22.70 -6.55
C LEU A 297 6.74 -22.75 -7.36
N LEU A 298 6.03 -23.89 -7.36
CA LEU A 298 4.73 -24.03 -8.01
C LEU A 298 3.69 -23.10 -7.37
N LEU A 299 3.60 -23.09 -6.03
CA LEU A 299 2.70 -22.20 -5.30
C LEU A 299 2.99 -20.73 -5.61
N LEU A 300 4.26 -20.34 -5.62
CA LEU A 300 4.67 -18.98 -5.95
C LEU A 300 4.33 -18.62 -7.42
N SER A 301 4.43 -19.59 -8.33
CA SER A 301 4.06 -19.40 -9.75
C SER A 301 2.55 -19.25 -9.92
N VAL A 302 1.75 -20.05 -9.21
CA VAL A 302 0.28 -19.91 -9.19
C VAL A 302 -0.10 -18.56 -8.59
N PHE A 303 0.53 -18.17 -7.49
CA PHE A 303 0.35 -16.86 -6.88
C PHE A 303 0.66 -15.72 -7.87
N LEU A 304 1.80 -15.80 -8.57
CA LEU A 304 2.15 -14.84 -9.62
C LEU A 304 1.10 -14.78 -10.73
N GLY A 305 0.63 -15.93 -11.23
CA GLY A 305 -0.39 -16.00 -12.28
C GLY A 305 -1.70 -15.34 -11.85
N LEU A 306 -2.16 -15.63 -10.62
CA LEU A 306 -3.32 -14.96 -10.03
C LEU A 306 -3.09 -13.45 -9.87
N PHE A 307 -1.92 -13.05 -9.36
CA PHE A 307 -1.59 -11.64 -9.17
C PHE A 307 -1.56 -10.87 -10.50
N ALA A 308 -1.00 -11.48 -11.55
CA ALA A 308 -1.00 -10.91 -12.89
C ALA A 308 -2.41 -10.74 -13.45
N LEU A 309 -3.26 -11.77 -13.37
CA LEU A 309 -4.67 -11.70 -13.80
C LEU A 309 -5.45 -10.59 -13.08
N LEU A 310 -5.29 -10.53 -11.75
CA LEU A 310 -5.95 -9.55 -10.91
C LEU A 310 -5.45 -8.13 -11.16
N SER A 311 -4.21 -7.98 -11.59
CA SER A 311 -3.64 -6.68 -11.94
C SER A 311 -4.19 -6.10 -13.24
N LEU A 312 -4.94 -6.87 -14.05
CA LEU A 312 -5.55 -6.38 -15.30
C LEU A 312 -6.54 -5.23 -15.11
N GLN A 313 -7.12 -5.11 -13.91
CA GLN A 313 -8.03 -4.01 -13.56
C GLN A 313 -7.32 -2.73 -13.10
N TRP A 314 -5.99 -2.76 -12.96
CA TRP A 314 -5.24 -1.60 -12.50
C TRP A 314 -5.25 -0.51 -13.55
N ARG A 315 -5.45 0.72 -13.09
CA ARG A 315 -5.35 1.92 -13.92
C ARG A 315 -3.91 2.40 -13.94
N MET A 316 -3.52 3.09 -15.01
CA MET A 316 -2.22 3.74 -15.06
C MET A 316 -2.08 4.77 -13.93
N THR A 317 -0.91 4.84 -13.30
CA THR A 317 -0.62 5.80 -12.22
C THR A 317 0.76 6.42 -12.38
N GLN A 318 1.01 7.56 -11.73
CA GLN A 318 2.29 8.29 -11.75
C GLN A 318 2.70 8.73 -13.17
N ASP A 319 3.88 8.33 -13.65
CA ASP A 319 4.47 8.79 -14.91
C ASP A 319 3.90 8.07 -16.14
N SER A 320 3.40 6.84 -15.98
CA SER A 320 2.91 6.03 -17.09
C SER A 320 1.72 6.68 -17.85
N PRO A 321 0.71 7.28 -17.19
CA PRO A 321 -0.33 8.06 -17.88
C PRO A 321 0.23 9.22 -18.71
N LEU A 322 1.26 9.92 -18.23
CA LEU A 322 1.86 11.05 -18.92
C LEU A 322 2.60 10.58 -20.19
N LEU A 323 3.40 9.53 -20.08
CA LEU A 323 4.12 8.94 -21.20
C LEU A 323 3.17 8.36 -22.26
N PHE A 324 2.07 7.73 -21.83
CA PHE A 324 1.07 7.18 -22.73
C PHE A 324 0.24 8.28 -23.40
N TYR A 325 -0.03 9.39 -22.69
CA TYR A 325 -0.60 10.58 -23.29
C TYR A 325 0.34 11.23 -24.32
N PHE A 326 1.65 11.29 -24.07
CA PHE A 326 2.59 11.79 -25.07
C PHE A 326 2.63 10.92 -26.31
N ALA A 327 2.60 9.60 -26.16
CA ALA A 327 2.42 8.71 -27.31
C ALA A 327 1.14 9.05 -28.09
N TYR A 328 0.01 9.21 -27.41
CA TYR A 328 -1.25 9.62 -28.03
C TYR A 328 -1.13 10.97 -28.76
N ALA A 329 -0.50 11.98 -28.14
CA ALA A 329 -0.34 13.29 -28.75
C ALA A 329 0.59 13.27 -29.97
N ILE A 330 1.61 12.41 -29.98
CA ILE A 330 2.49 12.25 -31.15
C ILE A 330 1.70 11.59 -32.30
N ASP A 331 0.90 10.58 -31.98
CA ASP A 331 0.18 9.78 -32.98
C ASP A 331 -1.04 10.49 -33.55
N GLU A 332 -1.93 11.00 -32.69
CA GLU A 332 -3.23 11.54 -33.07
C GLU A 332 -3.20 13.05 -33.27
N LEU A 333 -2.32 13.77 -32.57
CA LEU A 333 -2.23 15.23 -32.64
C LEU A 333 -1.05 15.72 -33.49
N GLY A 334 -0.21 14.81 -34.00
CA GLY A 334 0.94 15.14 -34.84
C GLY A 334 2.02 15.97 -34.12
N THR A 335 2.10 15.87 -32.79
CA THR A 335 3.09 16.61 -32.00
C THR A 335 4.49 16.01 -32.15
N VAL A 336 5.52 16.86 -32.13
CA VAL A 336 6.93 16.46 -32.23
C VAL A 336 7.60 16.53 -30.86
N PRO A 337 8.16 15.42 -30.34
CA PRO A 337 8.90 15.42 -29.08
C PRO A 337 10.01 16.46 -29.05
N TYR A 338 10.22 17.10 -27.88
CA TYR A 338 11.21 18.16 -27.62
C TYR A 338 10.97 19.50 -28.33
N ARG A 339 10.10 19.56 -29.35
CA ARG A 339 9.66 20.82 -29.98
C ARG A 339 8.35 21.29 -29.39
N ASP A 340 7.35 20.41 -29.40
CA ASP A 340 5.97 20.75 -29.00
C ASP A 340 5.65 20.23 -27.58
N LEU A 341 6.35 19.17 -27.16
CA LEU A 341 6.23 18.55 -25.84
C LEU A 341 7.62 18.49 -25.18
N PHE A 342 7.80 19.15 -24.03
CA PHE A 342 9.06 19.15 -23.30
C PHE A 342 9.06 18.07 -22.22
N GLU A 343 9.89 17.04 -22.40
CA GLU A 343 10.01 15.90 -21.49
C GLU A 343 11.46 15.39 -21.48
N GLN A 344 11.89 14.80 -20.36
CA GLN A 344 13.29 14.41 -20.11
C GLN A 344 13.63 12.99 -20.57
N ASN A 345 12.63 12.19 -20.94
CA ASN A 345 12.83 10.79 -21.30
C ASN A 345 13.42 10.65 -22.72
N LEU A 346 14.15 9.56 -22.96
CA LEU A 346 14.78 9.26 -24.26
C LEU A 346 13.72 8.96 -25.34
N PRO A 347 14.03 9.21 -26.63
CA PRO A 347 13.07 9.00 -27.73
C PRO A 347 12.50 7.59 -27.82
N LEU A 348 13.31 6.59 -27.46
CA LEU A 348 12.91 5.17 -27.47
C LEU A 348 11.75 4.87 -26.53
N THR A 349 11.63 5.60 -25.41
CA THR A 349 10.50 5.45 -24.49
C THR A 349 9.19 5.77 -25.21
N TYR A 350 9.12 6.86 -25.97
CA TYR A 350 7.90 7.20 -26.72
C TYR A 350 7.61 6.19 -27.81
N ALA A 351 8.62 5.66 -28.51
CA ALA A 351 8.42 4.64 -29.54
C ALA A 351 7.76 3.37 -28.97
N LEU A 352 8.17 2.94 -27.77
CA LEU A 352 7.54 1.81 -27.08
C LEU A 352 6.09 2.13 -26.67
N TYR A 353 5.85 3.29 -26.07
CA TYR A 353 4.50 3.70 -25.67
C TYR A 353 3.57 3.92 -26.87
N LEU A 354 4.09 4.40 -28.01
CA LEU A 354 3.39 4.50 -29.29
C LEU A 354 2.99 3.13 -29.82
N LEU A 355 3.92 2.17 -29.81
CA LEU A 355 3.63 0.79 -30.22
C LEU A 355 2.52 0.20 -29.36
N VAL A 356 2.61 0.35 -28.03
CA VAL A 356 1.58 -0.12 -27.11
C VAL A 356 0.25 0.59 -27.36
N GLY A 357 0.27 1.93 -27.50
CA GLY A 357 -0.91 2.75 -27.76
C GLY A 357 -1.67 2.32 -29.01
N LYS A 358 -0.96 2.15 -30.13
CA LYS A 358 -1.51 1.68 -31.41
C LYS A 358 -2.12 0.28 -31.32
N LEU A 359 -1.46 -0.64 -30.63
CA LEU A 359 -1.95 -2.02 -30.50
C LEU A 359 -3.14 -2.14 -29.54
N SER A 360 -3.26 -1.22 -28.58
CA SER A 360 -4.27 -1.28 -27.51
C SER A 360 -5.43 -0.30 -27.65
N GLY A 361 -5.37 0.63 -28.61
CA GLY A 361 -6.31 1.73 -28.72
C GLY A 361 -6.25 2.69 -27.53
N TYR A 362 -5.07 2.92 -26.97
CA TYR A 362 -4.84 3.81 -25.83
C TYR A 362 -5.72 3.53 -24.59
N SER A 363 -5.97 2.25 -24.29
CA SER A 363 -6.77 1.82 -23.15
C SER A 363 -5.92 1.41 -21.92
N ASP A 364 -6.46 1.61 -20.71
CA ASP A 364 -5.84 1.14 -19.45
C ASP A 364 -5.55 -0.37 -19.49
N THR A 365 -6.53 -1.17 -19.93
CA THR A 365 -6.40 -2.64 -19.98
C THR A 365 -5.35 -3.08 -21.00
N GLY A 366 -5.29 -2.45 -22.18
CA GLY A 366 -4.31 -2.83 -23.19
C GLY A 366 -2.89 -2.39 -22.83
N PHE A 367 -2.73 -1.23 -22.18
CA PHE A 367 -1.47 -0.86 -21.53
C PHE A 367 -1.05 -1.94 -20.51
N ARG A 368 -1.98 -2.39 -19.68
CA ARG A 368 -1.71 -3.40 -18.65
C ARG A 368 -1.33 -4.76 -19.22
N LEU A 369 -1.95 -5.17 -20.32
CA LEU A 369 -1.56 -6.38 -21.05
C LEU A 369 -0.14 -6.27 -21.60
N ALA A 370 0.22 -5.12 -22.19
CA ALA A 370 1.58 -4.88 -22.67
C ALA A 370 2.61 -4.92 -21.54
N ASP A 371 2.31 -4.32 -20.38
CA ASP A 371 3.15 -4.39 -19.18
C ASP A 371 3.41 -5.83 -18.73
N LEU A 372 2.36 -6.66 -18.66
CA LEU A 372 2.50 -8.06 -18.27
C LEU A 372 3.27 -8.90 -19.29
N LEU A 373 3.09 -8.63 -20.60
CA LEU A 373 3.89 -9.26 -21.65
C LEU A 373 5.37 -8.87 -21.54
N TYR A 374 5.65 -7.60 -21.26
CA TYR A 374 7.02 -7.12 -21.04
C TYR A 374 7.65 -7.78 -19.80
N LEU A 375 6.89 -7.87 -18.71
CA LEU A 375 7.32 -8.55 -17.49
C LEU A 375 7.58 -10.05 -17.72
N ALA A 376 6.75 -10.71 -18.53
CA ALA A 376 6.96 -12.09 -18.94
C ALA A 376 8.24 -12.25 -19.79
N ALA A 377 8.55 -11.28 -20.65
CA ALA A 377 9.81 -11.27 -21.40
C ALA A 377 11.03 -11.12 -20.48
N ILE A 378 10.98 -10.24 -19.48
CA ILE A 378 12.03 -10.12 -18.45
C ILE A 378 12.19 -11.43 -17.67
N ALA A 379 11.08 -12.06 -17.26
CA ALA A 379 11.10 -13.35 -16.57
C ALA A 379 11.71 -14.47 -17.44
N ALA A 380 11.38 -14.50 -18.74
CA ALA A 380 11.93 -15.46 -19.69
C ALA A 380 13.44 -15.26 -19.90
N ALA A 381 13.89 -14.01 -20.06
CA ALA A 381 15.31 -13.67 -20.14
C ALA A 381 16.07 -14.09 -18.86
N THR A 382 15.47 -13.80 -17.69
CA THR A 382 16.01 -14.19 -16.38
C THR A 382 16.13 -15.70 -16.26
N TRP A 383 15.11 -16.46 -16.67
CA TRP A 383 15.17 -17.92 -16.72
C TRP A 383 16.28 -18.42 -17.65
N ALA A 384 16.34 -17.88 -18.88
CA ALA A 384 17.30 -18.29 -19.89
C ALA A 384 18.75 -18.04 -19.45
N PHE A 385 19.01 -16.94 -18.74
CA PHE A 385 20.28 -16.65 -18.13
C PHE A 385 20.60 -17.59 -16.96
N MET A 386 19.68 -17.69 -15.99
CA MET A 386 19.92 -18.41 -14.73
C MET A 386 19.92 -19.94 -14.89
N ARG A 387 19.26 -20.49 -15.92
CA ARG A 387 19.21 -21.96 -16.13
C ARG A 387 20.59 -22.58 -16.34
N ARG A 388 21.58 -21.77 -16.76
CA ARG A 388 22.99 -22.16 -16.92
C ARG A 388 23.63 -22.60 -15.60
N PHE A 389 23.14 -22.09 -14.47
CA PHE A 389 23.64 -22.42 -13.14
C PHE A 389 22.81 -23.54 -12.49
N CYS A 390 21.48 -23.38 -12.47
CA CYS A 390 20.55 -24.38 -11.92
C CYS A 390 19.11 -24.07 -12.34
N GLY A 391 18.37 -25.06 -12.81
CA GLY A 391 16.97 -24.88 -13.24
C GLY A 391 16.03 -24.37 -12.15
N ARG A 392 16.29 -24.70 -10.87
CA ARG A 392 15.47 -24.19 -9.74
C ARG A 392 15.78 -22.74 -9.41
N ALA A 393 17.04 -22.34 -9.51
CA ALA A 393 17.43 -20.95 -9.34
C ALA A 393 16.80 -20.09 -10.45
N ALA A 394 16.78 -20.62 -11.68
CA ALA A 394 16.09 -20.01 -12.81
C ALA A 394 14.59 -19.84 -12.55
N TRP A 395 13.93 -20.88 -12.03
CA TRP A 395 12.52 -20.80 -11.66
C TRP A 395 12.26 -19.74 -10.60
N MET A 396 13.06 -19.75 -9.53
CA MET A 396 12.90 -18.80 -8.45
C MET A 396 13.10 -17.36 -8.93
N GLY A 397 14.15 -17.08 -9.71
CA GLY A 397 14.41 -15.75 -10.26
C GLY A 397 13.30 -15.26 -11.19
N ALA A 398 12.86 -16.11 -12.11
CA ALA A 398 11.81 -15.80 -13.07
C ALA A 398 10.43 -15.56 -12.42
N VAL A 399 10.20 -16.05 -11.21
CA VAL A 399 8.94 -15.84 -10.47
C VAL A 399 9.06 -14.71 -9.45
N LEU A 400 10.18 -14.65 -8.71
CA LEU A 400 10.35 -13.71 -7.61
C LEU A 400 10.40 -12.26 -8.09
N PHE A 401 11.11 -11.98 -9.19
CA PHE A 401 11.18 -10.62 -9.72
C PHE A 401 9.78 -10.10 -10.17
N PRO A 402 9.00 -10.83 -10.97
CA PRO A 402 7.63 -10.42 -11.28
C PRO A 402 6.72 -10.25 -10.06
N VAL A 403 6.84 -11.12 -9.04
CA VAL A 403 6.08 -10.95 -7.79
C VAL A 403 6.44 -9.64 -7.10
N LEU A 404 7.73 -9.31 -7.01
CA LEU A 404 8.19 -8.05 -6.42
C LEU A 404 7.75 -6.83 -7.24
N TYR A 405 7.83 -6.93 -8.56
CA TYR A 405 7.38 -5.90 -9.49
C TYR A 405 5.89 -5.60 -9.30
N LEU A 406 5.04 -6.63 -9.34
CA LEU A 406 3.60 -6.50 -9.08
C LEU A 406 3.31 -6.05 -7.64
N GLY A 407 4.14 -6.44 -6.67
CA GLY A 407 4.02 -6.00 -5.27
C GLY A 407 4.13 -4.48 -5.07
N HIS A 408 4.73 -3.74 -6.02
CA HIS A 408 4.77 -2.28 -6.02
C HIS A 408 3.48 -1.63 -6.55
N GLY A 409 2.51 -2.42 -7.00
CA GLY A 409 1.23 -1.93 -7.51
C GLY A 409 1.33 -1.35 -8.91
N ALA A 410 0.31 -0.59 -9.31
CA ALA A 410 0.22 0.03 -10.63
C ALA A 410 1.33 1.04 -10.92
N VAL A 411 2.01 1.52 -9.87
CA VAL A 411 3.10 2.50 -9.97
C VAL A 411 4.30 1.94 -10.73
N ALA A 412 4.57 0.64 -10.65
CA ALA A 412 5.71 0.05 -11.34
C ALA A 412 5.48 -0.13 -12.87
N GLY A 413 4.22 -0.05 -13.33
CA GLY A 413 3.83 -0.43 -14.70
C GLY A 413 4.58 0.35 -15.79
N MET A 414 5.38 -0.37 -16.59
CA MET A 414 6.21 0.12 -17.70
C MET A 414 6.96 1.44 -17.42
N GLN A 415 7.37 1.71 -16.18
CA GLN A 415 8.24 2.87 -15.93
C GLN A 415 9.55 2.70 -16.69
N ARG A 416 10.18 3.82 -17.06
CA ARG A 416 11.39 3.83 -17.90
C ARG A 416 12.50 2.94 -17.33
N GLU A 417 12.67 2.90 -16.01
CA GLU A 417 13.68 2.10 -15.32
C GLU A 417 13.48 0.60 -15.58
N TYR A 418 12.22 0.14 -15.64
CA TYR A 418 11.90 -1.25 -15.94
C TYR A 418 12.00 -1.56 -17.43
N LEU A 419 11.71 -0.59 -18.30
CA LEU A 419 11.95 -0.74 -19.74
C LEU A 419 13.43 -1.00 -20.04
N MET A 420 14.35 -0.43 -19.27
CA MET A 420 15.78 -0.66 -19.46
C MET A 420 16.26 -2.07 -19.07
N ILE A 421 15.47 -2.81 -18.27
CA ILE A 421 15.89 -4.13 -17.76
C ILE A 421 15.97 -5.16 -18.88
N LEU A 422 15.01 -5.20 -19.80
CA LEU A 422 14.98 -6.23 -20.83
C LEU A 422 16.17 -6.12 -21.80
N PRO A 423 16.50 -4.94 -22.39
CA PRO A 423 17.70 -4.80 -23.19
C PRO A 423 18.97 -5.17 -22.43
N LEU A 424 19.09 -4.78 -21.16
CA LEU A 424 20.24 -5.10 -20.32
C LEU A 424 20.36 -6.61 -20.03
N ALA A 425 19.23 -7.30 -19.84
CA ALA A 425 19.20 -8.74 -19.60
C ALA A 425 19.50 -9.58 -20.86
N LEU A 426 19.38 -8.97 -22.06
CA LEU A 426 19.64 -9.60 -23.35
C LEU A 426 21.05 -9.31 -23.90
N ALA A 427 21.71 -8.27 -23.41
CA ALA A 427 23.11 -7.93 -23.72
C ALA A 427 24.08 -8.92 -23.06
#